data_AF-A0A7W0PI48-F1
#
_entry.id   AF-A0A7W0PI48-F1
#
_cell.length_a   1.000
_cell.length_b   1.000
_cell.length_c   1.000
_cell.angle_alpha   90.00
_cell.angle_beta   90.00
_cell.angle_gamma   90.00
#
_symmetry.space_group_name_H-M   'P 1'
#
loop_
_entity.id
_entity.type
_entity.pdbx_description
1 polymer ?
#
loop_
_entity_poly.entity_id
_entity_poly.type
_entity_poly.pdbx_seq_one_letter_code
_entity_poly.pdbx_strand_id
1 'polypeptide(L)'
;MLVATPAFGIGGLLLDLIGRTNVPFTRGKSAPLEIKRDFFDLSLHASPRMAPQAMASQARRVGVFHVRGRERVLYVAPTRRGGYCFIFTDAFGGCRPTRTPPRPARAQPGAVRPFLLGLTWQGSPSRFDLQGRPRDRRPPYTTQVGGDILTATAHTLQVEYENGETTPISFIFVSKPIAAGFFLYAIPRGHEQPGTRVRAVSVLDLQGHVLARQPISYAPPPRRPLPLPPRNVGPPVRRSPALPPPKPPLQRGEAGGVIVTAGRNGVAVFDTSNAAPRVRKLIAGRAVGYACFSYMRYHRDAPAELGFSRTMLPRVAIRTFGLRTPFDGCEIQGGYGHRWPDRNRSHSAVEIAFTDRGRRFFADRAAARDLALFVRSRNMHEIRKLKGYSLRTALRRRYGDAIDELPSTTAPLPPRRIGYVIRPDGVTFVERSTTGRRFSVVITRGRIARQNVKPLGFVF
;
A
#
# COMPACT_ATOMS: atom_id res chain seq x y z
N MET A 1 -39.70 20.96 28.01
CA MET A 1 -38.25 20.91 28.30
C MET A 1 -37.56 20.26 27.11
N LEU A 2 -37.18 21.06 26.10
CA LEU A 2 -36.55 20.62 24.86
C LEU A 2 -35.03 20.72 25.04
N VAL A 3 -34.34 19.58 25.11
CA VAL A 3 -32.88 19.52 25.20
C VAL A 3 -32.33 19.63 23.78
N ALA A 4 -31.90 20.82 23.39
CA ALA A 4 -31.21 21.07 22.12
C ALA A 4 -29.80 20.45 22.19
N THR A 5 -29.55 19.44 21.38
CA THR A 5 -28.19 18.94 21.09
C THR A 5 -27.38 20.05 20.41
N PRO A 6 -26.18 20.41 20.90
CA PRO A 6 -25.36 21.42 20.24
C PRO A 6 -24.91 20.88 18.87
N ALA A 7 -25.41 21.52 17.82
CA ALA A 7 -24.94 21.31 16.47
C ALA A 7 -23.49 21.81 16.36
N PHE A 8 -22.57 20.93 15.95
CA PHE A 8 -21.17 21.22 15.63
C PHE A 8 -21.05 22.08 14.35
N GLY A 9 -21.66 23.26 14.32
CA GLY A 9 -21.97 23.96 13.07
C GLY A 9 -21.25 25.27 12.78
N ILE A 10 -20.59 25.93 13.74
CA ILE A 10 -20.11 27.33 13.54
C ILE A 10 -18.62 27.54 13.85
N GLY A 11 -17.91 26.52 14.37
CA GLY A 11 -16.45 26.61 14.59
C GLY A 11 -15.57 26.64 13.33
N GLY A 12 -16.17 26.64 12.13
CA GLY A 12 -15.46 26.52 10.86
C GLY A 12 -15.19 27.83 10.11
N LEU A 13 -15.68 28.98 10.59
CA LEU A 13 -15.66 30.23 9.80
C LEU A 13 -14.85 31.39 10.42
N LEU A 14 -14.30 31.23 11.63
CA LEU A 14 -13.52 32.28 12.31
C LEU A 14 -12.11 31.85 12.74
N LEU A 15 -11.66 30.66 12.34
CA LEU A 15 -10.33 30.11 12.66
C LEU A 15 -9.63 29.51 11.42
N ASP A 16 -9.73 30.18 10.27
CA ASP A 16 -8.62 30.25 9.29
C ASP A 16 -7.46 31.10 9.84
N LEU A 17 -7.24 31.05 11.16
CA LEU A 17 -6.05 31.49 11.85
C LEU A 17 -4.94 30.53 11.45
N ILE A 18 -4.32 30.86 10.32
CA ILE A 18 -2.96 30.51 9.95
C ILE A 18 -2.15 30.25 11.23
N GLY A 19 -1.86 28.98 11.54
CA GLY A 19 -1.23 28.68 12.82
C GLY A 19 -1.31 27.24 13.31
N ARG A 20 -0.93 27.07 14.58
CA ARG A 20 -0.84 25.79 15.28
C ARG A 20 -2.17 25.39 15.91
N THR A 21 -2.66 24.19 15.57
CA THR A 21 -3.79 23.56 16.28
C THR A 21 -3.27 22.47 17.23
N ASN A 22 -3.53 22.58 18.53
CA ASN A 22 -3.16 21.54 19.49
C ASN A 22 -4.28 20.49 19.63
N VAL A 23 -3.96 19.22 19.39
CA VAL A 23 -4.91 18.10 19.47
C VAL A 23 -4.45 17.09 20.53
N PRO A 24 -5.24 16.84 21.59
CA PRO A 24 -4.96 15.77 22.52
C PRO A 24 -5.06 14.39 21.82
N PHE A 25 -4.00 13.58 21.87
CA PHE A 25 -3.99 12.26 21.23
C PHE A 25 -5.15 11.36 21.72
N THR A 26 -5.48 11.44 23.01
CA THR A 26 -6.55 10.67 23.65
C THR A 26 -7.95 11.04 23.15
N ARG A 27 -8.14 12.25 22.61
CA ARG A 27 -9.42 12.70 22.03
C ARG A 27 -9.60 12.25 20.57
N GLY A 28 -8.53 11.80 19.91
CA GLY A 28 -8.61 11.29 18.54
C GLY A 28 -9.45 10.02 18.45
N LYS A 29 -10.31 9.91 17.42
CA LYS A 29 -11.07 8.68 17.15
C LYS A 29 -10.10 7.56 16.77
N SER A 30 -10.40 6.32 17.13
CA SER A 30 -9.59 5.18 16.68
C SER A 30 -9.58 5.09 15.15
N ALA A 31 -8.42 4.82 14.57
CA ALA A 31 -8.30 4.63 13.12
C ALA A 31 -9.14 3.43 12.66
N PRO A 32 -9.71 3.50 11.43
CA PRO A 32 -10.42 2.37 10.84
C PRO A 32 -9.45 1.20 10.58
N LEU A 33 -10.00 0.00 10.34
CA LEU A 33 -9.22 -1.23 10.26
C LEU A 33 -8.16 -1.18 9.15
N GLU A 34 -8.51 -0.59 8.02
CA GLU A 34 -7.65 -0.45 6.84
C GLU A 34 -6.40 0.35 7.18
N ILE A 35 -6.55 1.47 7.89
CA ILE A 35 -5.42 2.30 8.31
C ILE A 35 -4.58 1.61 9.39
N LYS A 36 -5.21 0.85 10.30
CA LYS A 36 -4.47 0.04 11.27
C LYS A 36 -3.63 -1.03 10.58
N ARG A 37 -4.16 -1.62 9.50
CA ARG A 37 -3.43 -2.56 8.65
C ARG A 37 -2.24 -1.86 7.98
N ASP A 38 -2.44 -0.67 7.41
CA ASP A 38 -1.33 0.09 6.80
C ASP A 38 -0.20 0.36 7.82
N PHE A 39 -0.50 0.82 9.03
CA PHE A 39 0.51 1.00 10.07
C PHE A 39 1.21 -0.29 10.50
N PHE A 40 0.46 -1.38 10.57
CA PHE A 40 1.00 -2.69 10.91
C PHE A 40 1.98 -3.17 9.82
N ASP A 41 1.63 -2.90 8.56
CA ASP A 41 2.37 -3.35 7.38
C ASP A 41 3.71 -2.62 7.19
N LEU A 42 3.87 -1.43 7.76
CA LEU A 42 5.15 -0.70 7.76
C LEU A 42 6.31 -1.49 8.39
N SER A 43 6.02 -2.49 9.23
CA SER A 43 7.03 -3.37 9.82
C SER A 43 7.24 -4.67 9.04
N LEU A 44 6.39 -4.98 8.06
CA LEU A 44 6.57 -6.11 7.17
C LEU A 44 7.72 -5.79 6.19
N HIS A 45 8.51 -6.81 5.84
CA HIS A 45 9.77 -6.71 5.06
C HIS A 45 10.91 -5.92 5.71
N ALA A 46 10.63 -5.03 6.66
CA ALA A 46 11.67 -4.29 7.37
C ALA A 46 12.42 -5.22 8.33
N SER A 47 13.75 -5.23 8.23
CA SER A 47 14.58 -5.92 9.22
C SER A 47 14.30 -5.39 10.63
N PRO A 48 14.55 -6.14 11.71
CA PRO A 48 14.26 -5.68 13.08
C PRO A 48 14.89 -4.32 13.45
N ARG A 49 16.01 -3.95 12.80
CA ARG A 49 16.66 -2.64 13.01
C ARG A 49 15.95 -1.51 12.27
N MET A 50 15.37 -1.78 11.10
CA MET A 50 14.67 -0.80 10.25
C MET A 50 13.16 -0.75 10.49
N ALA A 51 12.57 -1.78 11.10
CA ALA A 51 11.13 -1.82 11.37
C ALA A 51 10.72 -0.69 12.33
N PRO A 52 9.71 0.13 11.99
CA PRO A 52 9.33 1.25 12.82
C PRO A 52 8.60 0.83 14.10
N GLN A 53 8.07 -0.41 14.15
CA GLN A 53 7.36 -0.95 15.32
C GLN A 53 6.15 -0.09 15.72
N ALA A 54 5.39 0.37 14.72
CA ALA A 54 4.15 1.12 14.94
C ALA A 54 3.14 0.30 15.75
N MET A 55 2.54 0.93 16.76
CA MET A 55 1.49 0.34 17.59
C MET A 55 0.14 0.58 16.93
N ALA A 56 -0.14 -0.14 15.85
CA ALA A 56 -1.36 0.01 15.06
C ALA A 56 -2.67 -0.01 15.88
N SER A 57 -2.73 -0.75 16.99
CA SER A 57 -3.92 -0.76 17.88
C SER A 57 -4.22 0.60 18.49
N GLN A 58 -3.20 1.44 18.64
CA GLN A 58 -3.30 2.78 19.19
C GLN A 58 -3.42 3.85 18.09
N ALA A 59 -3.51 3.47 16.81
CA ALA A 59 -3.66 4.45 15.73
C ALA A 59 -4.94 5.30 15.91
N ARG A 60 -4.81 6.62 15.72
CA ARG A 60 -5.88 7.61 15.90
C ARG A 60 -5.98 8.53 14.68
N ARG A 61 -7.21 8.95 14.36
CA ARG A 61 -7.50 10.11 13.51
C ARG A 61 -7.33 11.37 14.36
N VAL A 62 -6.47 12.28 13.92
CA VAL A 62 -6.11 13.49 14.70
C VAL A 62 -6.41 14.80 13.96
N GLY A 63 -6.76 14.75 12.67
CA GLY A 63 -7.14 15.95 11.94
C GLY A 63 -7.51 15.70 10.49
N VAL A 64 -7.92 16.77 9.80
CA VAL A 64 -8.18 16.80 8.37
C VAL A 64 -7.50 18.05 7.80
N PHE A 65 -6.84 17.89 6.66
CA PHE A 65 -6.25 18.98 5.90
C PHE A 65 -6.98 19.11 4.57
N HIS A 66 -7.27 20.33 4.14
CA HIS A 66 -7.89 20.59 2.85
C HIS A 66 -6.81 21.00 1.85
N VAL A 67 -6.52 20.11 0.91
CA VAL A 67 -5.42 20.28 -0.04
C VAL A 67 -5.96 20.12 -1.45
N ARG A 68 -5.95 21.21 -2.23
CA ARG A 68 -6.49 21.28 -3.60
C ARG A 68 -7.96 20.84 -3.67
N GLY A 69 -8.78 21.35 -2.75
CA GLY A 69 -10.21 21.03 -2.67
C GLY A 69 -10.53 19.60 -2.25
N ARG A 70 -9.54 18.85 -1.73
CA ARG A 70 -9.73 17.48 -1.23
C ARG A 70 -9.36 17.38 0.24
N GLU A 71 -10.18 16.63 0.98
CA GLU A 71 -9.88 16.30 2.37
C GLU A 71 -8.79 15.23 2.45
N ARG A 72 -7.81 15.49 3.33
CA ARG A 72 -6.68 14.61 3.64
C ARG A 72 -6.71 14.33 5.12
N VAL A 73 -7.17 13.14 5.50
CA VAL A 73 -7.27 12.75 6.91
C VAL A 73 -5.89 12.38 7.43
N LEU A 74 -5.48 12.98 8.55
CA LEU A 74 -4.25 12.64 9.25
C LEU A 74 -4.53 11.55 10.29
N TYR A 75 -3.86 10.43 10.11
CA TYR A 75 -3.77 9.36 11.09
C TYR A 75 -2.36 9.28 11.67
N VAL A 76 -2.26 9.00 12.96
CA VAL A 76 -0.98 8.83 13.66
C VAL A 76 -1.02 7.60 14.54
N ALA A 77 0.12 6.94 14.71
CA ALA A 77 0.30 5.80 15.60
C ALA A 77 1.63 5.93 16.35
N PRO A 78 1.68 5.76 17.69
CA PRO A 78 2.95 5.73 18.41
C PRO A 78 3.75 4.48 18.03
N THR A 79 5.07 4.52 18.23
CA THR A 79 5.93 3.32 18.10
C THR A 79 6.32 2.77 19.46
N ARG A 80 6.68 1.49 19.52
CA ARG A 80 7.20 0.86 20.75
C ARG A 80 8.50 1.48 21.26
N ARG A 81 9.23 2.20 20.41
CA ARG A 81 10.50 2.86 20.74
C ARG A 81 10.32 4.35 21.11
N GLY A 82 9.07 4.78 21.39
CA GLY A 82 8.76 6.13 21.83
C GLY A 82 8.72 7.19 20.72
N GLY A 83 8.74 6.75 19.47
CA GLY A 83 8.52 7.54 18.26
C GLY A 83 7.06 7.51 17.79
N TYR A 84 6.85 7.77 16.49
CA TYR A 84 5.53 7.72 15.85
C TYR A 84 5.63 7.38 14.36
N CYS A 85 4.51 6.96 13.79
CA CYS A 85 4.25 6.94 12.36
C CYS A 85 3.00 7.77 12.07
N PHE A 86 2.91 8.29 10.85
CA PHE A 86 1.76 9.06 10.38
C PHE A 86 1.43 8.73 8.92
N ILE A 87 0.16 8.94 8.55
CA ILE A 87 -0.36 8.77 7.19
C ILE A 87 -1.38 9.89 6.93
N PHE A 88 -1.23 10.58 5.81
CA PHE A 88 -2.26 11.42 5.19
C PHE A 88 -2.96 10.63 4.08
N THR A 89 -4.28 10.50 4.12
CA THR A 89 -5.02 9.72 3.12
C THR A 89 -4.81 10.22 1.69
N ASP A 90 -4.39 9.33 0.79
CA ASP A 90 -3.94 9.61 -0.59
C ASP A 90 -2.94 10.76 -0.74
N ALA A 91 -2.02 10.88 0.22
CA ALA A 91 -0.86 11.77 0.16
C ALA A 91 0.38 11.07 0.76
N PHE A 92 1.07 11.70 1.71
CA PHE A 92 2.31 11.18 2.30
C PHE A 92 2.08 10.37 3.57
N GLY A 93 3.09 9.61 3.96
CA GLY A 93 3.23 9.06 5.30
C GLY A 93 4.70 8.95 5.66
N GLY A 94 4.96 8.69 6.94
CA GLY A 94 6.33 8.57 7.42
C GLY A 94 6.38 7.95 8.81
N CYS A 95 7.59 7.53 9.20
CA CYS A 95 7.85 6.98 10.52
C CYS A 95 9.13 7.57 11.09
N ARG A 96 9.08 7.91 12.37
CA ARG A 96 10.23 8.12 13.23
C ARG A 96 10.20 7.03 14.29
N PRO A 97 11.10 6.04 14.26
CA PRO A 97 11.09 4.97 15.25
C PRO A 97 11.33 5.52 16.66
N THR A 98 12.14 6.56 16.81
CA THR A 98 12.43 7.26 18.07
C THR A 98 12.20 8.77 17.89
N ARG A 99 11.77 9.46 18.96
CA ARG A 99 11.73 10.94 18.98
C ARG A 99 13.09 11.58 19.22
N THR A 100 14.03 10.84 19.80
CA THR A 100 15.37 11.36 20.08
C THR A 100 16.03 11.73 18.75
N PRO A 101 16.39 13.01 18.56
CA PRO A 101 17.15 13.39 17.38
C PRO A 101 18.47 12.62 17.37
N PRO A 102 19.07 12.35 16.19
CA PRO A 102 20.45 11.89 16.13
C PRO A 102 21.29 12.82 17.00
N ARG A 103 22.14 12.28 17.90
CA ARG A 103 22.97 13.08 18.81
C ARG A 103 23.62 14.21 17.99
N PRO A 104 23.23 15.48 18.20
CA PRO A 104 23.87 16.55 17.47
C PRO A 104 25.31 16.66 17.97
N ALA A 105 26.25 16.93 17.07
CA ALA A 105 27.46 17.66 17.48
C ALA A 105 26.98 18.93 18.20
N ARG A 106 27.51 19.22 19.40
CA ARG A 106 27.08 20.31 20.30
C ARG A 106 26.53 21.52 19.52
N ALA A 107 25.20 21.64 19.42
CA ALA A 107 24.58 22.76 18.73
C ALA A 107 24.61 23.97 19.66
N GLN A 108 25.15 25.09 19.18
CA GLN A 108 25.14 26.35 19.94
C GLN A 108 23.69 26.78 20.24
N PRO A 109 23.43 27.41 21.40
CA PRO A 109 22.16 28.09 21.66
C PRO A 109 21.82 29.04 20.50
N GLY A 110 20.55 29.05 20.06
CA GLY A 110 20.10 29.86 18.92
C GLY A 110 20.40 29.30 17.52
N ALA A 111 21.19 28.23 17.39
CA ALA A 111 21.45 27.64 16.07
C ALA A 111 20.19 26.97 15.48
N VAL A 112 19.95 27.16 14.18
CA VAL A 112 18.88 26.51 13.41
C VAL A 112 19.08 24.99 13.42
N ARG A 113 18.06 24.24 13.85
CA ARG A 113 18.14 22.78 14.03
C ARG A 113 17.34 22.06 12.94
N PRO A 114 17.94 21.68 11.80
CA PRO A 114 17.20 21.10 10.68
C PRO A 114 16.51 19.76 11.04
N PHE A 115 16.99 19.05 12.05
CA PHE A 115 16.41 17.79 12.51
C PHE A 115 15.05 17.95 13.22
N LEU A 116 14.70 19.16 13.68
CA LEU A 116 13.41 19.43 14.32
C LEU A 116 12.25 19.50 13.33
N LEU A 117 12.53 19.55 12.03
CA LEU A 117 11.56 19.55 10.96
C LEU A 117 11.83 18.32 10.08
N GLY A 118 10.84 17.47 9.87
CA GLY A 118 10.84 16.48 8.79
C GLY A 118 10.11 17.05 7.60
N LEU A 119 10.78 17.13 6.44
CA LEU A 119 10.17 17.60 5.20
C LEU A 119 10.10 16.47 4.17
N THR A 120 8.91 16.25 3.66
CA THR A 120 8.63 15.46 2.46
C THR A 120 7.99 16.39 1.43
N TRP A 121 8.36 16.25 0.17
CA TRP A 121 7.79 17.04 -0.90
C TRP A 121 7.56 16.20 -2.14
N GLN A 122 6.54 16.56 -2.90
CA GLN A 122 6.19 15.94 -4.17
C GLN A 122 6.16 17.03 -5.23
N GLY A 123 6.99 16.88 -6.25
CA GLY A 123 6.76 17.58 -7.50
C GLY A 123 5.63 16.94 -8.28
N SER A 124 5.09 17.65 -9.27
CA SER A 124 4.15 17.04 -10.20
C SER A 124 4.80 15.77 -10.74
N PRO A 125 4.10 14.62 -10.82
CA PRO A 125 4.69 13.49 -11.51
C PRO A 125 5.06 14.02 -12.91
N SER A 126 6.36 14.12 -13.18
CA SER A 126 6.87 14.03 -14.54
C SER A 126 6.24 12.74 -15.02
N ARG A 127 5.09 12.83 -15.71
CA ARG A 127 4.44 11.65 -16.25
C ARG A 127 5.56 10.89 -16.95
N PHE A 128 5.63 9.58 -16.72
CA PHE A 128 6.29 8.70 -17.67
C PHE A 128 5.95 9.24 -19.05
N ASP A 129 6.96 9.38 -19.91
CA ASP A 129 6.63 9.75 -21.28
C ASP A 129 5.63 8.72 -21.86
N LEU A 130 5.05 9.02 -23.02
CA LEU A 130 4.10 8.11 -23.67
C LEU A 130 4.66 6.68 -23.89
N GLN A 131 5.96 6.45 -23.66
CA GLN A 131 6.67 5.19 -23.80
C GLN A 131 6.99 4.51 -22.46
N GLY A 132 6.50 5.02 -21.32
CA GLY A 132 6.75 4.41 -20.02
C GLY A 132 8.18 4.57 -19.52
N ARG A 133 9.01 5.41 -20.16
CA ARG A 133 10.38 5.63 -19.71
C ARG A 133 10.38 6.64 -18.56
N PRO A 134 11.15 6.40 -17.49
CA PRO A 134 11.42 7.43 -16.53
C PRO A 134 12.16 8.55 -17.26
N ARG A 135 11.49 9.69 -17.48
CA ARG A 135 12.23 10.90 -17.81
C ARG A 135 13.13 11.16 -16.62
N ASP A 136 14.43 11.11 -16.84
CA ASP A 136 15.50 11.35 -15.87
C ASP A 136 15.51 12.81 -15.33
N ARG A 137 14.40 13.53 -15.54
CA ARG A 137 14.16 14.88 -15.05
C ARG A 137 13.31 14.78 -13.80
N ARG A 138 13.95 14.97 -12.65
CA ARG A 138 13.28 15.41 -11.42
C ARG A 138 12.27 16.49 -11.79
N PRO A 139 11.06 16.49 -11.20
CA PRO A 139 10.11 17.54 -11.49
C PRO A 139 10.78 18.90 -11.19
N PRO A 140 10.76 19.84 -12.14
CA PRO A 140 11.46 21.12 -11.97
C PRO A 140 10.88 21.98 -10.84
N TYR A 141 9.79 21.52 -10.22
CA TYR A 141 9.03 22.21 -9.22
C TYR A 141 8.37 21.29 -8.20
N THR A 142 8.03 21.89 -7.06
CA THR A 142 7.29 21.27 -5.97
C THR A 142 5.82 21.63 -6.07
N THR A 143 4.94 20.64 -6.04
CA THR A 143 3.47 20.87 -6.05
C THR A 143 2.84 20.74 -4.67
N GLN A 144 3.54 20.09 -3.75
CA GLN A 144 3.05 19.82 -2.41
C GLN A 144 4.24 19.60 -1.46
N VAL A 145 4.10 20.11 -0.24
CA VAL A 145 5.01 19.83 0.88
C VAL A 145 4.22 19.28 2.05
N GLY A 146 4.86 18.46 2.88
CA GLY A 146 4.27 17.94 4.11
C GLY A 146 5.32 17.32 5.00
N GLY A 147 4.96 16.97 6.22
CA GLY A 147 5.89 16.33 7.14
C GLY A 147 5.54 16.57 8.60
N ASP A 148 6.58 16.67 9.43
CA ASP A 148 6.46 16.64 10.88
C ASP A 148 7.36 17.65 11.61
N ILE A 149 6.97 18.07 12.81
CA ILE A 149 7.69 19.06 13.65
C ILE A 149 7.93 18.44 15.03
N LEU A 150 9.18 18.40 15.49
CA LEU A 150 9.61 17.73 16.72
C LEU A 150 9.74 18.63 17.94
N THR A 151 9.31 19.90 17.85
CA THR A 151 9.39 20.84 18.98
C THR A 151 8.03 21.37 19.37
N ALA A 152 7.74 21.30 20.67
CA ALA A 152 6.53 21.85 21.26
C ALA A 152 6.56 23.39 21.39
N THR A 153 7.69 24.04 21.10
CA THR A 153 7.80 25.51 21.03
C THR A 153 7.48 26.08 19.66
N ALA A 154 7.26 25.23 18.64
CA ALA A 154 6.84 25.68 17.32
C ALA A 154 5.52 26.45 17.40
N HIS A 155 5.49 27.65 16.85
CA HIS A 155 4.30 28.48 16.81
C HIS A 155 3.83 28.69 15.37
N THR A 156 4.76 29.07 14.49
CA THR A 156 4.49 29.35 13.08
C THR A 156 5.28 28.37 12.20
N LEU A 157 4.65 27.91 11.12
CA LEU A 157 5.30 27.17 10.06
C LEU A 157 5.09 27.96 8.77
N GLN A 158 6.11 28.13 7.96
CA GLN A 158 6.01 28.88 6.71
C GLN A 158 6.77 28.21 5.57
N VAL A 159 6.26 28.41 4.36
CA VAL A 159 6.92 28.09 3.10
C VAL A 159 7.63 29.35 2.63
N GLU A 160 8.90 29.22 2.24
CA GLU A 160 9.70 30.29 1.66
C GLU A 160 9.85 30.05 0.16
N TYR A 161 9.73 31.10 -0.65
CA TYR A 161 9.86 31.05 -2.10
C TYR A 161 11.16 31.71 -2.58
N GLU A 162 11.58 31.43 -3.82
CA GLU A 162 12.82 31.97 -4.39
C GLU A 162 12.79 33.50 -4.59
N ASN A 163 11.61 34.09 -4.77
CA ASN A 163 11.39 35.54 -4.89
C ASN A 163 11.39 36.28 -3.54
N GLY A 164 11.61 35.57 -2.43
CA GLY A 164 11.60 36.13 -1.08
C GLY A 164 10.23 36.18 -0.42
N GLU A 165 9.15 35.86 -1.15
CA GLU A 165 7.83 35.71 -0.55
C GLU A 165 7.81 34.57 0.47
N THR A 166 6.94 34.70 1.46
CA THR A 166 6.66 33.65 2.43
C THR A 166 5.17 33.43 2.53
N THR A 167 4.77 32.18 2.76
CA THR A 167 3.37 31.85 3.06
C THR A 167 3.32 31.05 4.35
N PRO A 168 2.71 31.58 5.41
CA PRO A 168 2.50 30.81 6.63
C PRO A 168 1.45 29.71 6.38
N ILE A 169 1.66 28.54 6.97
CA ILE A 169 0.83 27.34 6.75
C ILE A 169 0.44 26.70 8.08
N SER A 170 -0.79 26.20 8.14
CA SER A 170 -1.32 25.59 9.36
C SER A 170 -0.73 24.21 9.62
N PHE A 171 -0.62 23.84 10.90
CA PHE A 171 -0.18 22.51 11.31
C PHE A 171 -0.91 22.03 12.58
N ILE A 172 -1.00 20.72 12.74
CA ILE A 172 -1.63 20.07 13.89
C ILE A 172 -0.56 19.50 14.80
N PHE A 173 -0.47 20.00 16.03
CA PHE A 173 0.41 19.48 17.08
C PHE A 173 -0.35 18.47 17.96
N VAL A 174 0.06 17.22 17.89
CA VAL A 174 -0.55 16.13 18.65
C VAL A 174 0.19 15.95 19.97
N SER A 175 -0.55 15.90 21.09
CA SER A 175 0.04 15.70 22.41
C SER A 175 0.71 14.32 22.58
N LYS A 176 1.27 14.04 23.77
CA LYS A 176 1.83 12.72 24.10
C LYS A 176 0.79 11.60 23.83
N PRO A 177 1.22 10.41 23.36
CA PRO A 177 2.61 9.96 23.21
C PRO A 177 3.28 10.43 21.91
N ILE A 178 2.55 11.04 20.97
CA ILE A 178 3.09 11.49 19.68
C ILE A 178 4.01 12.69 19.88
N ALA A 179 3.51 13.73 20.58
CA ALA A 179 4.25 14.95 20.91
C ALA A 179 5.00 15.56 19.71
N ALA A 180 4.30 15.70 18.59
CA ALA A 180 4.83 16.20 17.33
C ALA A 180 3.76 16.97 16.54
N GLY A 181 4.20 17.95 15.74
CA GLY A 181 3.41 18.66 14.75
C GLY A 181 3.37 17.95 13.41
N PHE A 182 2.32 18.16 12.63
CA PHE A 182 2.15 17.62 11.29
C PHE A 182 1.53 18.66 10.37
N PHE A 183 2.01 18.74 9.13
CA PHE A 183 1.52 19.69 8.15
C PHE A 183 1.42 19.05 6.77
N LEU A 184 0.54 19.61 5.96
CA LEU A 184 0.36 19.27 4.56
C LEU A 184 -0.14 20.50 3.82
N TYR A 185 0.58 20.91 2.77
CA TYR A 185 0.30 22.13 2.04
C TYR A 185 0.49 21.94 0.53
N ALA A 186 -0.47 22.40 -0.26
CA ALA A 186 -0.34 22.46 -1.71
C ALA A 186 0.31 23.79 -2.09
N ILE A 187 1.34 23.70 -2.93
CA ILE A 187 1.98 24.89 -3.48
C ILE A 187 0.99 25.57 -4.43
N PRO A 188 0.73 26.89 -4.27
CA PRO A 188 -0.16 27.63 -5.16
C PRO A 188 0.37 27.63 -6.58
N ARG A 189 -0.54 27.76 -7.55
CA ARG A 189 -0.17 27.92 -8.96
C ARG A 189 0.65 29.21 -9.13
N GLY A 190 1.65 29.18 -10.00
CA GLY A 190 2.60 30.28 -10.23
C GLY A 190 3.94 30.08 -9.52
N HIS A 191 3.99 29.24 -8.48
CA HIS A 191 5.22 28.88 -7.77
C HIS A 191 5.87 27.58 -8.28
N GLU A 192 5.66 27.28 -9.57
CA GLU A 192 6.30 26.16 -10.25
C GLU A 192 7.51 26.57 -11.10
N GLN A 193 7.81 27.85 -11.23
CA GLN A 193 8.89 28.32 -12.09
C GLN A 193 10.15 28.65 -11.28
N PRO A 194 11.36 28.51 -11.86
CA PRO A 194 12.56 29.12 -11.30
C PRO A 194 12.32 30.60 -11.02
N GLY A 195 12.80 31.09 -9.87
CA GLY A 195 12.55 32.44 -9.39
C GLY A 195 11.32 32.55 -8.49
N THR A 196 10.31 31.69 -8.62
CA THR A 196 9.09 31.72 -7.79
C THR A 196 8.84 30.44 -7.01
N ARG A 197 9.59 29.35 -7.29
CA ARG A 197 9.40 28.05 -6.64
C ARG A 197 9.74 28.05 -5.16
N VAL A 198 9.25 27.03 -4.45
CA VAL A 198 9.54 26.82 -3.03
C VAL A 198 11.03 26.62 -2.82
N ARG A 199 11.64 27.47 -2.00
CA ARG A 199 13.05 27.42 -1.60
C ARG A 199 13.26 26.62 -0.33
N ALA A 200 12.39 26.80 0.67
CA ALA A 200 12.54 26.15 1.98
C ALA A 200 11.21 26.07 2.73
N VAL A 201 11.21 25.29 3.81
CA VAL A 201 10.17 25.31 4.84
C VAL A 201 10.83 25.61 6.18
N SER A 202 10.25 26.53 6.94
CA SER A 202 10.79 27.02 8.22
C SER A 202 9.77 26.94 9.34
N VAL A 203 10.26 26.58 10.53
CA VAL A 203 9.52 26.55 11.80
C VAL A 203 10.03 27.69 12.66
N LEU A 204 9.12 28.51 13.17
CA LEU A 204 9.41 29.67 14.00
C LEU A 204 8.78 29.49 15.39
N ASP A 205 9.39 30.08 16.41
CA ASP A 205 8.78 30.21 17.75
C ASP A 205 7.79 31.38 17.81
N LEU A 206 7.29 31.69 19.01
CA LEU A 206 6.33 32.77 19.25
C LEU A 206 6.93 34.16 19.00
N GLN A 207 8.26 34.30 19.14
CA GLN A 207 9.00 35.55 18.93
C GLN A 207 9.44 35.73 17.47
N GLY A 208 9.17 34.76 16.60
CA GLY A 208 9.60 34.79 15.20
C GLY A 208 11.03 34.30 14.98
N HIS A 209 11.68 33.68 15.96
CA HIS A 209 13.00 33.08 15.74
C HIS A 209 12.87 31.75 15.01
N VAL A 210 13.76 31.51 14.04
CA VAL A 210 13.79 30.27 13.27
C VAL A 210 14.34 29.12 14.11
N LEU A 211 13.47 28.20 14.51
CA LEU A 211 13.84 26.98 15.24
C LEU A 211 14.44 25.93 14.30
N ALA A 212 13.89 25.82 13.09
CA ALA A 212 14.29 24.82 12.10
C ALA A 212 14.02 25.34 10.68
N ARG A 213 14.90 24.99 9.74
CA ARG A 213 14.73 25.30 8.32
C ARG A 213 15.23 24.14 7.49
N GLN A 214 14.43 23.69 6.53
CA GLN A 214 14.81 22.67 5.56
C GLN A 214 14.72 23.22 4.14
N PRO A 215 15.87 23.34 3.43
CA PRO A 215 15.85 23.78 2.03
C PRO A 215 15.35 22.68 1.11
N ILE A 216 14.70 23.08 0.02
CA ILE A 216 14.37 22.19 -1.10
C ILE A 216 15.41 22.41 -2.19
N SER A 217 16.14 21.34 -2.54
CA SER A 217 17.11 21.38 -3.63
C SER A 217 16.52 20.77 -4.90
N TYR A 218 16.43 21.59 -5.95
CA TYR A 218 16.05 21.16 -7.30
C TYR A 218 17.26 20.76 -8.15
N ALA A 219 18.48 21.04 -7.67
CA ALA A 219 19.67 20.61 -8.37
C ALA A 219 19.71 19.07 -8.42
N PRO A 220 20.11 18.47 -9.56
CA PRO A 220 20.46 17.06 -9.54
C PRO A 220 21.56 16.86 -8.50
N PRO A 221 21.55 15.75 -7.75
CA PRO A 221 22.68 15.45 -6.88
C PRO A 221 23.91 15.42 -7.79
N PRO A 222 25.06 15.95 -7.36
CA PRO A 222 26.26 15.90 -8.17
C PRO A 222 26.46 14.44 -8.59
N ARG A 223 26.35 14.19 -9.91
CA ARG A 223 26.67 12.88 -10.47
C ARG A 223 28.16 12.76 -10.27
N ARG A 224 28.59 12.12 -9.18
CA ARG A 224 29.95 11.59 -9.12
C ARG A 224 30.05 10.69 -10.35
N PRO A 225 30.92 10.98 -11.34
CA PRO A 225 31.11 10.06 -12.43
C PRO A 225 31.52 8.75 -11.80
N LEU A 226 30.60 7.78 -11.79
CA LEU A 226 30.97 6.43 -11.45
C LEU A 226 32.00 6.04 -12.52
N PRO A 227 33.19 5.56 -12.13
CA PRO A 227 34.14 5.05 -13.10
C PRO A 227 33.38 4.10 -14.02
N LEU A 228 33.46 4.34 -15.34
CA LEU A 228 32.84 3.42 -16.28
C LEU A 228 33.39 2.03 -15.95
N PRO A 229 32.54 1.03 -15.63
CA PRO A 229 33.05 -0.31 -15.41
C PRO A 229 33.84 -0.71 -16.67
N PRO A 230 35.02 -1.34 -16.53
CA PRO A 230 35.80 -1.78 -17.69
C PRO A 230 34.89 -2.58 -18.63
N ARG A 231 34.93 -2.25 -19.93
CA ARG A 231 33.99 -2.74 -20.97
C ARG A 231 33.86 -4.28 -21.05
N ASN A 232 34.79 -5.02 -20.44
CA ASN A 232 34.85 -6.48 -20.50
C ASN A 232 34.52 -7.19 -19.18
N VAL A 233 34.20 -6.47 -18.09
CA VAL A 233 33.80 -7.09 -16.82
C VAL A 233 32.29 -7.03 -16.73
N GLY A 234 31.62 -8.13 -17.07
CA GLY A 234 30.20 -8.29 -16.79
C GLY A 234 29.92 -7.93 -15.32
N PRO A 235 28.77 -7.30 -15.02
CA PRO A 235 28.49 -6.86 -13.65
C PRO A 235 28.69 -8.05 -12.70
N PRO A 236 29.45 -7.89 -11.61
CA PRO A 236 29.73 -9.00 -10.72
C PRO A 236 28.38 -9.58 -10.29
N VAL A 237 28.21 -10.88 -10.52
CA VAL A 237 27.01 -11.60 -10.07
C VAL A 237 27.04 -11.58 -8.55
N ARG A 238 26.42 -10.55 -7.96
CA ARG A 238 26.28 -10.44 -6.51
C ARG A 238 25.42 -11.61 -6.06
N ARG A 239 26.08 -12.68 -5.59
CA ARG A 239 25.41 -13.78 -4.92
C ARG A 239 24.73 -13.19 -3.69
N SER A 240 23.41 -13.34 -3.60
CA SER A 240 22.69 -12.98 -2.38
C SER A 240 23.33 -13.75 -1.22
N PRO A 241 23.56 -13.13 -0.06
CA PRO A 241 24.07 -13.85 1.10
C PRO A 241 23.22 -15.09 1.37
N ALA A 242 23.86 -16.21 1.68
CA ALA A 242 23.16 -17.42 2.05
C ALA A 242 22.27 -17.13 3.28
N LEU A 243 20.99 -17.46 3.18
CA LEU A 243 20.08 -17.38 4.31
C LEU A 243 20.36 -18.57 5.26
N PRO A 244 20.22 -18.39 6.58
CA PRO A 244 20.30 -19.50 7.52
C PRO A 244 19.17 -20.51 7.22
N PRO A 245 19.34 -21.80 7.55
CA PRO A 245 18.29 -22.79 7.35
C PRO A 245 17.03 -22.49 8.19
N PRO A 246 15.86 -23.02 7.81
CA PRO A 246 14.65 -23.02 8.65
C PRO A 246 14.93 -23.61 10.04
N LYS A 247 14.44 -22.95 11.10
CA LYS A 247 14.57 -23.43 12.50
C LYS A 247 13.28 -24.07 13.04
N PRO A 248 13.34 -25.15 13.85
CA PRO A 248 12.17 -25.79 14.45
C PRO A 248 11.30 -24.87 15.33
N PRO A 249 9.99 -25.11 15.47
CA PRO A 249 9.23 -26.16 14.78
C PRO A 249 9.17 -25.89 13.27
N LEU A 250 9.25 -26.96 12.49
CA LEU A 250 9.23 -26.90 11.03
C LEU A 250 7.83 -27.19 10.51
N GLN A 251 7.41 -26.44 9.51
CA GLN A 251 6.27 -26.75 8.66
C GLN A 251 6.80 -27.30 7.34
N ARG A 252 6.24 -28.41 6.88
CA ARG A 252 6.59 -29.02 5.60
C ARG A 252 5.33 -29.33 4.82
N GLY A 253 5.36 -29.10 3.53
CA GLY A 253 4.26 -29.41 2.62
C GLY A 253 4.77 -29.59 1.21
N GLU A 254 3.95 -30.24 0.38
CA GLU A 254 4.30 -30.58 -0.99
C GLU A 254 3.11 -30.37 -1.92
N ALA A 255 3.37 -29.85 -3.11
CA ALA A 255 2.39 -29.77 -4.18
C ALA A 255 3.07 -29.85 -5.56
N GLY A 256 2.62 -30.78 -6.41
CA GLY A 256 3.15 -30.94 -7.77
C GLY A 256 4.66 -31.23 -7.83
N GLY A 257 5.19 -31.97 -6.86
CA GLY A 257 6.61 -32.30 -6.73
C GLY A 257 7.49 -31.17 -6.18
N VAL A 258 6.89 -30.03 -5.81
CA VAL A 258 7.58 -28.94 -5.11
C VAL A 258 7.39 -29.09 -3.62
N ILE A 259 8.49 -29.12 -2.87
CA ILE A 259 8.50 -29.22 -1.41
C ILE A 259 8.81 -27.86 -0.83
N VAL A 260 8.04 -27.43 0.17
CA VAL A 260 8.36 -26.24 0.97
C VAL A 260 8.59 -26.63 2.41
N THR A 261 9.75 -26.23 2.95
CA THR A 261 10.07 -26.34 4.38
C THR A 261 10.24 -24.96 4.97
N ALA A 262 9.46 -24.64 6.00
CA ALA A 262 9.44 -23.35 6.65
C ALA A 262 9.66 -23.47 8.16
N GLY A 263 10.35 -22.50 8.77
CA GLY A 263 10.72 -22.55 10.18
C GLY A 263 10.33 -21.29 10.96
N ARG A 264 10.39 -21.37 12.29
CA ARG A 264 10.01 -20.26 13.21
C ARG A 264 10.83 -18.97 13.03
N ASN A 265 11.98 -19.05 12.38
CA ASN A 265 12.83 -17.89 12.08
C ASN A 265 12.36 -17.09 10.86
N GLY A 266 11.20 -17.44 10.30
CA GLY A 266 10.63 -16.79 9.12
C GLY A 266 11.37 -17.14 7.83
N VAL A 267 12.18 -18.20 7.83
CA VAL A 267 12.83 -18.72 6.61
C VAL A 267 12.00 -19.85 6.04
N ALA A 268 11.72 -19.78 4.74
CA ALA A 268 11.12 -20.85 3.97
C ALA A 268 12.01 -21.21 2.78
N VAL A 269 12.15 -22.51 2.52
CA VAL A 269 12.92 -23.07 1.42
C VAL A 269 11.96 -23.79 0.49
N PHE A 270 11.94 -23.36 -0.77
CA PHE A 270 11.20 -23.95 -1.88
C PHE A 270 12.17 -24.83 -2.66
N ASP A 271 11.91 -26.13 -2.69
CA ASP A 271 12.64 -27.11 -3.49
C ASP A 271 11.79 -27.53 -4.68
N THR A 272 12.23 -27.18 -5.87
CA THR A 272 11.56 -27.44 -7.15
C THR A 272 12.30 -28.48 -7.99
N SER A 273 13.33 -29.14 -7.43
CA SER A 273 14.16 -30.12 -8.14
C SER A 273 13.32 -31.27 -8.72
N ASN A 274 12.26 -31.64 -8.00
CA ASN A 274 11.32 -32.71 -8.40
C ASN A 274 9.99 -32.18 -8.94
N ALA A 275 9.92 -30.89 -9.33
CA ALA A 275 8.68 -30.32 -9.84
C ALA A 275 8.16 -31.09 -11.06
N ALA A 276 6.88 -31.45 -11.05
CA ALA A 276 6.26 -32.18 -12.16
C ALA A 276 6.36 -31.39 -13.48
N PRO A 277 6.38 -32.04 -14.66
CA PRO A 277 6.53 -31.36 -15.96
C PRO A 277 5.55 -30.19 -16.17
N ARG A 278 4.29 -30.37 -15.74
CA ARG A 278 3.27 -29.31 -15.79
C ARG A 278 3.65 -28.09 -14.94
N VAL A 279 4.12 -28.30 -13.70
CA VAL A 279 4.55 -27.22 -12.81
C VAL A 279 5.77 -26.51 -13.40
N ARG A 280 6.78 -27.26 -13.85
CA ARG A 280 7.97 -26.69 -14.51
C ARG A 280 7.58 -25.79 -15.67
N LYS A 281 6.64 -26.20 -16.51
CA LYS A 281 6.13 -25.39 -17.62
C LYS A 281 5.47 -24.08 -17.15
N LEU A 282 4.72 -24.11 -16.05
CA LEU A 282 4.06 -22.93 -15.49
C LEU A 282 5.05 -21.94 -14.85
N ILE A 283 6.19 -22.42 -14.35
CA ILE A 283 7.21 -21.61 -13.67
C ILE A 283 8.50 -21.40 -14.50
N ALA A 284 8.54 -21.77 -15.78
CA ALA A 284 9.71 -21.59 -16.64
C ALA A 284 10.06 -20.12 -16.98
N GLY A 285 9.34 -19.14 -16.42
CA GLY A 285 9.50 -17.72 -16.70
C GLY A 285 10.63 -17.03 -15.94
N ARG A 286 10.93 -15.79 -16.34
CA ARG A 286 11.91 -14.92 -15.66
C ARG A 286 11.36 -14.20 -14.42
N ALA A 287 10.05 -14.25 -14.21
CA ALA A 287 9.34 -13.59 -13.12
C ALA A 287 8.46 -14.59 -12.37
N VAL A 288 9.10 -15.51 -11.65
CA VAL A 288 8.44 -16.46 -10.75
C VAL A 288 8.40 -15.86 -9.36
N GLY A 289 7.20 -15.64 -8.83
CA GLY A 289 7.00 -15.15 -7.47
C GLY A 289 7.08 -16.29 -6.46
N TYR A 290 7.88 -16.12 -5.41
CA TYR A 290 7.96 -17.02 -4.26
C TYR A 290 7.46 -16.27 -3.03
N ALA A 291 6.41 -16.75 -2.39
CA ALA A 291 5.80 -16.05 -1.26
C ALA A 291 5.31 -17.00 -0.18
N CYS A 292 5.29 -16.51 1.05
CA CYS A 292 4.58 -17.13 2.16
C CYS A 292 3.65 -16.09 2.79
N PHE A 293 2.58 -16.57 3.41
CA PHE A 293 1.59 -15.70 4.03
C PHE A 293 1.10 -16.23 5.37
N SER A 294 0.60 -15.31 6.18
CA SER A 294 -0.04 -15.58 7.45
C SER A 294 -1.17 -14.60 7.69
N TYR A 295 -2.26 -15.09 8.25
CA TYR A 295 -3.30 -14.24 8.78
C TYR A 295 -2.86 -13.66 10.12
N MET A 296 -3.06 -12.36 10.24
CA MET A 296 -2.59 -11.56 11.38
C MET A 296 -3.74 -10.71 11.91
N ARG A 297 -3.53 -10.02 13.03
CA ARG A 297 -4.59 -9.30 13.75
C ARG A 297 -5.42 -8.36 12.86
N TYR A 298 -4.77 -7.64 11.94
CA TYR A 298 -5.38 -6.68 11.02
C TYR A 298 -5.52 -7.20 9.58
N HIS A 299 -5.23 -8.49 9.40
CA HIS A 299 -5.27 -9.23 8.15
C HIS A 299 -6.20 -10.41 8.38
N ARG A 300 -7.50 -10.12 8.56
CA ARG A 300 -8.52 -11.14 8.87
C ARG A 300 -9.23 -11.62 7.61
N ASP A 301 -9.47 -10.70 6.69
CA ASP A 301 -10.15 -10.85 5.41
C ASP A 301 -9.22 -11.28 4.27
N ALA A 302 -7.95 -10.87 4.33
CA ALA A 302 -6.82 -11.42 3.57
C ALA A 302 -5.60 -11.57 4.47
N PRO A 303 -4.70 -12.52 4.20
CA PRO A 303 -3.44 -12.65 4.93
C PRO A 303 -2.43 -11.59 4.49
N ALA A 304 -1.44 -11.33 5.35
CA ALA A 304 -0.23 -10.64 4.93
C ALA A 304 0.64 -11.63 4.15
N GLU A 305 1.05 -11.27 2.94
CA GLU A 305 1.85 -12.10 2.04
C GLU A 305 3.19 -11.39 1.78
N LEU A 306 4.30 -12.10 2.01
CA LEU A 306 5.65 -11.59 1.75
C LEU A 306 6.39 -12.54 0.83
N GLY A 307 6.99 -11.98 -0.21
CA GLY A 307 7.72 -12.75 -1.21
C GLY A 307 8.66 -11.89 -2.05
N PHE A 308 9.23 -12.51 -3.08
CA PHE A 308 9.94 -11.81 -4.15
C PHE A 308 9.79 -12.56 -5.47
N SER A 309 10.08 -11.88 -6.58
CA SER A 309 10.12 -12.50 -7.90
C SER A 309 11.55 -12.75 -8.36
N ARG A 310 11.81 -13.91 -8.96
CA ARG A 310 13.09 -14.26 -9.58
C ARG A 310 12.89 -15.25 -10.73
N THR A 311 13.93 -15.49 -11.51
CA THR A 311 14.00 -16.68 -12.38
C THR A 311 13.87 -17.96 -11.56
N MET A 312 13.29 -19.00 -12.15
CA MET A 312 13.22 -20.33 -11.54
C MET A 312 14.62 -20.82 -11.15
N LEU A 313 14.75 -21.34 -9.93
CA LEU A 313 15.94 -22.06 -9.46
C LEU A 313 15.50 -23.36 -8.79
N PRO A 314 16.31 -24.45 -8.84
CA PRO A 314 15.99 -25.71 -8.20
C PRO A 314 15.69 -25.55 -6.71
N ARG A 315 16.39 -24.64 -6.04
CA ARG A 315 16.19 -24.34 -4.62
C ARG A 315 16.21 -22.84 -4.37
N VAL A 316 15.16 -22.33 -3.73
CA VAL A 316 15.00 -20.92 -3.38
C VAL A 316 14.72 -20.78 -1.90
N ALA A 317 15.51 -19.99 -1.18
CA ALA A 317 15.24 -19.62 0.20
C ALA A 317 14.74 -18.19 0.27
N ILE A 318 13.71 -17.94 1.07
CA ILE A 318 13.17 -16.61 1.36
C ILE A 318 13.20 -16.37 2.87
N ARG A 319 13.35 -15.12 3.28
CA ARG A 319 13.20 -14.70 4.68
C ARG A 319 12.14 -13.61 4.80
N THR A 320 11.06 -13.90 5.51
CA THR A 320 9.93 -12.99 5.69
C THR A 320 10.03 -12.28 7.04
N PHE A 321 10.50 -11.03 7.03
CA PHE A 321 10.55 -10.23 8.26
C PHE A 321 9.16 -9.69 8.64
N GLY A 322 8.80 -9.82 9.91
CA GLY A 322 7.53 -9.31 10.46
C GLY A 322 6.32 -10.23 10.24
N LEU A 323 6.38 -11.17 9.29
CA LEU A 323 5.34 -12.16 9.09
C LEU A 323 5.33 -13.18 10.24
N ARG A 324 4.15 -13.49 10.77
CA ARG A 324 4.01 -14.38 11.92
C ARG A 324 4.21 -15.84 11.49
N THR A 325 5.08 -16.56 12.17
CA THR A 325 5.16 -18.03 12.08
C THR A 325 4.36 -18.68 13.22
N PRO A 326 3.81 -19.90 13.06
CA PRO A 326 3.76 -20.68 11.82
C PRO A 326 3.01 -19.94 10.68
N PHE A 327 3.41 -20.19 9.44
CA PHE A 327 2.75 -19.69 8.24
C PHE A 327 1.42 -20.41 8.01
N ASP A 328 0.46 -19.74 7.36
CA ASP A 328 -0.78 -20.39 6.93
C ASP A 328 -0.59 -21.10 5.57
N GLY A 329 0.27 -20.57 4.71
CA GLY A 329 0.66 -21.22 3.47
C GLY A 329 1.81 -20.52 2.75
N CYS A 330 2.32 -21.19 1.72
CA CYS A 330 3.30 -20.66 0.80
C CYS A 330 2.90 -21.01 -0.65
N GLU A 331 3.41 -20.24 -1.60
CA GLU A 331 3.07 -20.43 -3.00
C GLU A 331 4.19 -20.03 -3.96
N ILE A 332 4.08 -20.55 -5.17
CA ILE A 332 4.86 -20.12 -6.33
C ILE A 332 3.89 -19.58 -7.39
N GLN A 333 3.99 -18.28 -7.66
CA GLN A 333 3.22 -17.59 -8.69
C GLN A 333 4.02 -17.60 -10.01
N GLY A 334 3.40 -18.03 -11.11
CA GLY A 334 3.99 -17.91 -12.45
C GLY A 334 3.55 -16.62 -13.14
N GLY A 335 4.15 -16.30 -14.29
CA GLY A 335 3.78 -15.14 -15.13
C GLY A 335 2.48 -15.32 -15.93
N TYR A 336 1.53 -16.12 -15.42
CA TYR A 336 0.23 -16.39 -16.05
C TYR A 336 -0.91 -15.89 -15.13
N GLY A 337 -2.18 -16.16 -15.47
CA GLY A 337 -3.31 -15.75 -14.63
C GLY A 337 -3.75 -14.30 -14.85
N HIS A 338 -3.29 -13.67 -15.94
CA HIS A 338 -3.65 -12.29 -16.29
C HIS A 338 -4.82 -12.21 -17.28
N ARG A 339 -5.37 -13.34 -17.72
CA ARG A 339 -6.44 -13.40 -18.72
C ARG A 339 -7.46 -14.46 -18.34
N TRP A 340 -8.72 -14.19 -18.64
CA TRP A 340 -9.81 -15.15 -18.51
C TRP A 340 -10.15 -15.80 -19.86
N PRO A 341 -10.42 -17.12 -19.93
CA PRO A 341 -10.30 -18.07 -18.82
C PRO A 341 -8.83 -18.33 -18.51
N ASP A 342 -8.49 -18.38 -17.22
CA ASP A 342 -7.13 -18.74 -16.82
C ASP A 342 -6.95 -20.25 -16.91
N ARG A 343 -5.84 -20.69 -17.51
CA ARG A 343 -5.55 -22.12 -17.74
C ARG A 343 -5.39 -22.91 -16.44
N ASN A 344 -5.09 -22.24 -15.33
CA ASN A 344 -4.99 -22.85 -14.02
C ASN A 344 -6.14 -22.42 -13.09
N ARG A 345 -7.26 -21.96 -13.65
CA ARG A 345 -8.45 -21.51 -12.91
C ARG A 345 -8.10 -20.51 -11.81
N SER A 346 -7.19 -19.60 -12.10
CA SER A 346 -6.73 -18.53 -11.21
C SER A 346 -5.98 -19.01 -9.95
N HIS A 347 -5.59 -20.28 -9.88
CA HIS A 347 -4.66 -20.81 -8.88
C HIS A 347 -3.20 -20.53 -9.26
N SER A 348 -2.36 -20.35 -8.24
CA SER A 348 -0.91 -20.29 -8.42
C SER A 348 -0.32 -21.62 -8.88
N ALA A 349 0.94 -21.62 -9.34
CA ALA A 349 1.53 -22.80 -9.97
C ALA A 349 1.74 -23.91 -8.94
N VAL A 350 2.04 -23.48 -7.73
CA VAL A 350 2.18 -24.29 -6.53
C VAL A 350 1.49 -23.54 -5.40
N GLU A 351 0.61 -24.21 -4.68
CA GLU A 351 -0.06 -23.71 -3.49
C GLU A 351 0.08 -24.75 -2.38
N ILE A 352 0.82 -24.41 -1.32
CA ILE A 352 1.08 -25.30 -0.18
C ILE A 352 0.41 -24.68 1.04
N ALA A 353 -0.70 -25.27 1.45
CA ALA A 353 -1.40 -24.88 2.67
C ALA A 353 -0.83 -25.66 3.86
N PHE A 354 -0.34 -24.95 4.88
CA PHE A 354 0.07 -25.58 6.14
C PHE A 354 -1.05 -25.65 7.17
N THR A 355 -2.11 -24.86 6.97
CA THR A 355 -3.29 -24.83 7.84
C THR A 355 -4.56 -24.90 7.00
N ASP A 356 -5.68 -25.29 7.62
CA ASP A 356 -7.00 -25.23 6.96
C ASP A 356 -7.37 -23.81 6.55
N ARG A 357 -6.89 -22.82 7.31
CA ARG A 357 -7.07 -21.41 6.97
C ARG A 357 -6.35 -21.05 5.68
N GLY A 358 -5.11 -21.51 5.49
CA GLY A 358 -4.38 -21.36 4.24
C GLY A 358 -5.06 -22.07 3.07
N ARG A 359 -5.58 -23.29 3.28
CA ARG A 359 -6.32 -24.04 2.27
C ARG A 359 -7.57 -23.28 1.81
N ARG A 360 -8.35 -22.75 2.77
CA ARG A 360 -9.53 -21.91 2.48
C ARG A 360 -9.16 -20.64 1.72
N PHE A 361 -8.08 -19.98 2.11
CA PHE A 361 -7.59 -18.78 1.42
C PHE A 361 -7.31 -19.05 -0.06
N PHE A 362 -6.57 -20.11 -0.39
CA PHE A 362 -6.26 -20.44 -1.78
C PHE A 362 -7.52 -20.69 -2.61
N ALA A 363 -8.45 -21.49 -2.09
CA ALA A 363 -9.71 -21.78 -2.76
C ALA A 363 -10.59 -20.53 -2.97
N ASP A 364 -10.73 -19.72 -1.93
CA ASP A 364 -11.50 -18.47 -1.97
C ASP A 364 -10.85 -17.44 -2.91
N ARG A 365 -9.52 -17.33 -2.88
CA ARG A 365 -8.78 -16.41 -3.74
C ARG A 365 -8.86 -16.80 -5.21
N ALA A 366 -8.76 -18.09 -5.54
CA ALA A 366 -8.91 -18.57 -6.91
C ALA A 366 -10.27 -18.19 -7.48
N ALA A 367 -11.38 -18.45 -6.77
CA ALA A 367 -12.72 -18.07 -7.21
C ALA A 367 -12.91 -16.54 -7.28
N ALA A 368 -12.41 -15.80 -6.29
CA ALA A 368 -12.49 -14.34 -6.32
C ALA A 368 -11.71 -13.73 -7.49
N ARG A 369 -10.53 -14.29 -7.82
CA ARG A 369 -9.70 -13.88 -8.96
C ARG A 369 -10.32 -14.27 -10.30
N ASP A 370 -10.91 -15.45 -10.42
CA ASP A 370 -11.53 -15.90 -11.68
C ASP A 370 -12.70 -15.00 -12.07
N LEU A 371 -13.64 -14.77 -11.14
CA LEU A 371 -14.73 -13.81 -11.30
C LEU A 371 -14.21 -12.39 -11.62
N ALA A 372 -13.15 -11.95 -10.93
CA ALA A 372 -12.54 -10.65 -11.12
C ALA A 372 -11.90 -10.48 -12.51
N LEU A 373 -11.21 -11.51 -13.01
CA LEU A 373 -10.59 -11.56 -14.34
C LEU A 373 -11.66 -11.61 -15.43
N PHE A 374 -12.72 -12.40 -15.23
CA PHE A 374 -13.85 -12.48 -16.16
C PHE A 374 -14.49 -11.11 -16.38
N VAL A 375 -14.92 -10.44 -15.30
CA VAL A 375 -15.63 -9.15 -15.36
C VAL A 375 -14.75 -8.01 -15.92
N ARG A 376 -13.43 -8.12 -15.76
CA ARG A 376 -12.44 -7.15 -16.27
C ARG A 376 -11.86 -7.53 -17.64
N SER A 377 -12.26 -8.67 -18.22
CA SER A 377 -11.81 -9.05 -19.55
C SER A 377 -12.28 -8.03 -20.60
N ARG A 378 -11.48 -7.82 -21.64
CA ARG A 378 -11.79 -6.86 -22.73
C ARG A 378 -13.19 -7.09 -23.32
N ASN A 379 -13.56 -8.35 -23.52
CA ASN A 379 -14.88 -8.71 -24.04
C ASN A 379 -16.00 -8.32 -23.06
N MET A 380 -15.81 -8.56 -21.76
CA MET A 380 -16.82 -8.18 -20.77
C MET A 380 -16.97 -6.67 -20.61
N HIS A 381 -15.91 -5.89 -20.83
CA HIS A 381 -16.03 -4.43 -20.81
C HIS A 381 -17.04 -3.90 -21.85
N GLU A 382 -17.12 -4.54 -23.02
CA GLU A 382 -18.10 -4.19 -24.05
C GLU A 382 -19.47 -4.79 -23.74
N ILE A 383 -19.52 -6.09 -23.46
CA ILE A 383 -20.78 -6.80 -23.22
C ILE A 383 -21.56 -6.18 -22.06
N ARG A 384 -20.90 -5.80 -20.96
CA ARG A 384 -21.57 -5.31 -19.76
C ARG A 384 -22.24 -3.93 -19.93
N LYS A 385 -22.01 -3.22 -21.03
CA LYS A 385 -22.71 -1.97 -21.39
C LYS A 385 -24.12 -2.25 -21.93
N LEU A 386 -24.38 -3.45 -22.43
CA LEU A 386 -25.67 -3.90 -22.93
C LEU A 386 -26.66 -4.15 -21.77
N LYS A 387 -27.95 -4.30 -22.10
CA LYS A 387 -29.02 -4.57 -21.13
C LYS A 387 -29.97 -5.68 -21.63
N GLY A 388 -30.75 -6.23 -20.70
CA GLY A 388 -31.87 -7.13 -20.99
C GLY A 388 -31.53 -8.25 -21.96
N TYR A 389 -32.34 -8.38 -23.03
CA TYR A 389 -32.19 -9.41 -24.04
C TYR A 389 -30.85 -9.33 -24.79
N SER A 390 -30.40 -8.13 -25.20
CA SER A 390 -29.14 -7.96 -25.92
C SER A 390 -27.93 -8.40 -25.09
N LEU A 391 -27.95 -8.13 -23.78
CA LEU A 391 -26.91 -8.59 -22.85
C LEU A 391 -26.88 -10.12 -22.75
N ARG A 392 -28.05 -10.74 -22.55
CA ARG A 392 -28.19 -12.21 -22.50
C ARG A 392 -27.66 -12.87 -23.77
N THR A 393 -28.09 -12.39 -24.94
CA THR A 393 -27.66 -12.93 -26.24
C THR A 393 -26.15 -12.78 -26.44
N ALA A 394 -25.57 -11.62 -26.08
CA ALA A 394 -24.14 -11.39 -26.19
C ALA A 394 -23.32 -12.30 -25.25
N LEU A 395 -23.79 -12.53 -24.02
CA LEU A 395 -23.18 -13.46 -23.07
C LEU A 395 -23.22 -14.90 -23.59
N ARG A 396 -24.39 -15.40 -24.02
CA ARG A 396 -24.54 -16.75 -24.58
C ARG A 396 -23.69 -16.94 -25.83
N ARG A 397 -23.72 -15.99 -26.77
CA ARG A 397 -22.91 -16.06 -28.00
C ARG A 397 -21.41 -16.08 -27.70
N ARG A 398 -20.93 -15.28 -26.74
CA ARG A 398 -19.50 -15.15 -26.48
C ARG A 398 -18.93 -16.28 -25.62
N TYR A 399 -19.68 -16.71 -24.61
CA TYR A 399 -19.19 -17.59 -23.57
C TYR A 399 -19.83 -18.97 -23.58
N GLY A 400 -20.96 -19.16 -24.26
CA GLY A 400 -21.69 -20.43 -24.34
C GLY A 400 -21.83 -21.07 -22.97
N ASP A 401 -21.47 -22.35 -22.90
CA ASP A 401 -21.55 -23.18 -21.70
C ASP A 401 -20.42 -22.92 -20.69
N ALA A 402 -19.58 -21.89 -20.87
CA ALA A 402 -18.56 -21.53 -19.88
C ALA A 402 -19.15 -20.75 -18.67
N ILE A 403 -20.37 -20.20 -18.82
CA ILE A 403 -21.08 -19.48 -17.76
C ILE A 403 -22.56 -19.88 -17.74
N ASP A 404 -23.21 -19.79 -16.58
CA ASP A 404 -24.61 -20.19 -16.41
C ASP A 404 -25.53 -18.99 -16.20
N GLU A 405 -26.67 -18.94 -16.90
CA GLU A 405 -27.74 -18.03 -16.50
C GLU A 405 -28.46 -18.60 -15.28
N LEU A 406 -28.65 -17.78 -14.25
CA LEU A 406 -29.27 -18.18 -13.00
C LEU A 406 -30.61 -17.47 -12.79
N PRO A 407 -31.61 -18.16 -12.19
CA PRO A 407 -32.90 -17.54 -11.87
C PRO A 407 -32.79 -16.50 -10.74
N SER A 408 -31.77 -16.61 -9.88
CA SER A 408 -31.53 -15.66 -8.79
C SER A 408 -30.06 -15.63 -8.38
N THR A 409 -29.65 -14.60 -7.63
CA THR A 409 -28.27 -14.48 -7.16
C THR A 409 -27.91 -15.48 -6.07
N THR A 410 -28.89 -16.21 -5.52
CA THR A 410 -28.71 -17.25 -4.49
C THR A 410 -28.89 -18.66 -5.04
N ALA A 411 -29.27 -18.80 -6.31
CA ALA A 411 -29.44 -20.10 -6.94
C ALA A 411 -28.16 -20.97 -6.81
N PRO A 412 -28.31 -22.29 -6.63
CA PRO A 412 -27.21 -23.23 -6.63
C PRO A 412 -26.34 -23.04 -7.88
N LEU A 413 -25.02 -23.08 -7.69
CA LEU A 413 -24.03 -22.95 -8.74
C LEU A 413 -22.90 -23.93 -8.42
N PRO A 414 -22.52 -24.83 -9.34
CA PRO A 414 -21.37 -25.70 -9.15
C PRO A 414 -20.11 -24.88 -8.84
N PRO A 415 -19.21 -25.35 -7.96
CA PRO A 415 -17.96 -24.65 -7.71
C PRO A 415 -17.16 -24.44 -9.00
N ARG A 416 -16.44 -23.31 -9.09
CA ARG A 416 -15.60 -22.96 -10.27
C ARG A 416 -16.38 -22.78 -11.58
N ARG A 417 -17.66 -22.43 -11.48
CA ARG A 417 -18.45 -21.90 -12.60
C ARG A 417 -18.90 -20.49 -12.27
N ILE A 418 -18.95 -19.64 -13.29
CA ILE A 418 -19.48 -18.28 -13.17
C ILE A 418 -20.94 -18.32 -13.59
N GLY A 419 -21.82 -17.90 -12.68
CA GLY A 419 -23.23 -17.69 -12.96
C GLY A 419 -23.53 -16.20 -13.17
N TYR A 420 -24.62 -15.88 -13.85
CA TYR A 420 -25.09 -14.50 -14.02
C TYR A 420 -26.59 -14.38 -13.89
N VAL A 421 -27.03 -13.23 -13.38
CA VAL A 421 -28.45 -12.87 -13.24
C VAL A 421 -28.66 -11.52 -13.91
N ILE A 422 -29.45 -11.49 -14.97
CA ILE A 422 -29.82 -10.25 -15.67
C ILE A 422 -30.74 -9.42 -14.77
N ARG A 423 -30.50 -8.11 -14.74
CA ARG A 423 -31.30 -7.11 -14.00
C ARG A 423 -31.79 -6.03 -14.97
N PRO A 424 -32.83 -5.26 -14.63
CA PRO A 424 -33.31 -4.16 -15.49
C PRO A 424 -32.21 -3.17 -15.90
N ASP A 425 -31.27 -2.89 -15.00
CA ASP A 425 -30.21 -1.88 -15.17
C ASP A 425 -28.80 -2.47 -15.35
N GLY A 426 -28.67 -3.79 -15.45
CA GLY A 426 -27.37 -4.45 -15.63
C GLY A 426 -27.38 -5.96 -15.35
N VAL A 427 -26.38 -6.44 -14.61
CA VAL A 427 -26.17 -7.88 -14.36
C VAL A 427 -25.39 -8.10 -13.08
N THR A 428 -25.74 -9.16 -12.35
CA THR A 428 -24.92 -9.65 -11.25
C THR A 428 -24.23 -10.93 -11.68
N PHE A 429 -22.90 -10.94 -11.63
CA PHE A 429 -22.10 -12.17 -11.79
C PHE A 429 -21.81 -12.76 -10.43
N VAL A 430 -21.82 -14.09 -10.33
CA VAL A 430 -21.60 -14.84 -9.10
C VAL A 430 -20.68 -16.03 -9.36
N GLU A 431 -19.87 -16.37 -8.37
CA GLU A 431 -19.07 -17.59 -8.37
C GLU A 431 -19.03 -18.17 -6.95
N ARG A 432 -18.98 -19.49 -6.83
CA ARG A 432 -18.84 -20.18 -5.54
C ARG A 432 -17.47 -20.86 -5.47
N SER A 433 -16.70 -20.56 -4.43
CA SER A 433 -15.45 -21.27 -4.17
C SER A 433 -15.72 -22.69 -3.69
N THR A 434 -14.70 -23.54 -3.70
CA THR A 434 -14.79 -24.91 -3.17
C THR A 434 -14.95 -24.97 -1.65
N THR A 435 -14.78 -23.85 -0.93
CA THR A 435 -15.11 -23.74 0.51
C THR A 435 -16.60 -23.46 0.73
N GLY A 436 -17.35 -23.20 -0.35
CA GLY A 436 -18.74 -22.81 -0.32
C GLY A 436 -18.98 -21.30 -0.25
N ARG A 437 -17.94 -20.47 -0.06
CA ARG A 437 -18.06 -19.00 -0.05
C ARG A 437 -18.52 -18.50 -1.42
N ARG A 438 -19.47 -17.57 -1.42
CA ARG A 438 -20.02 -16.96 -2.63
C ARG A 438 -19.45 -15.57 -2.87
N PHE A 439 -18.94 -15.38 -4.07
CA PHE A 439 -18.48 -14.10 -4.60
C PHE A 439 -19.49 -13.54 -5.59
N SER A 440 -19.53 -12.22 -5.69
CA SER A 440 -20.43 -11.48 -6.56
C SER A 440 -19.83 -10.17 -7.03
N VAL A 441 -20.19 -9.80 -8.25
CA VAL A 441 -19.93 -8.50 -8.83
C VAL A 441 -21.20 -7.99 -9.50
N VAL A 442 -21.71 -6.87 -9.01
CA VAL A 442 -22.90 -6.20 -9.55
C VAL A 442 -22.44 -5.14 -10.53
N ILE A 443 -22.90 -5.25 -11.77
CA ILE A 443 -22.72 -4.26 -12.82
C ILE A 443 -24.04 -3.50 -13.01
N THR A 444 -23.96 -2.17 -12.95
CA THR A 444 -25.07 -1.26 -13.26
C THR A 444 -24.59 -0.29 -14.32
N ARG A 445 -25.34 -0.16 -15.43
CA ARG A 445 -25.01 0.76 -16.55
C ARG A 445 -23.56 0.62 -17.02
N GLY A 446 -23.08 -0.63 -17.14
CA GLY A 446 -21.72 -0.94 -17.59
C GLY A 446 -20.59 -0.69 -16.59
N ARG A 447 -20.89 -0.30 -15.35
CA ARG A 447 -19.90 -0.03 -14.29
C ARG A 447 -20.08 -0.97 -13.10
N ILE A 448 -18.97 -1.33 -12.45
CA ILE A 448 -19.03 -2.10 -11.19
C ILE A 448 -19.63 -1.21 -10.11
N ALA A 449 -20.87 -1.52 -9.70
CA ALA A 449 -21.59 -0.81 -8.66
C ALA A 449 -21.28 -1.37 -7.27
N ARG A 450 -21.14 -2.70 -7.16
CA ARG A 450 -20.83 -3.40 -5.90
C ARG A 450 -20.04 -4.67 -6.19
N GLN A 451 -19.15 -5.06 -5.28
CA GLN A 451 -18.41 -6.32 -5.36
C GLN A 451 -18.00 -6.78 -3.97
N ASN A 452 -17.90 -8.09 -3.76
CA ASN A 452 -17.31 -8.68 -2.54
C ASN A 452 -16.10 -9.56 -2.84
N VAL A 453 -15.49 -9.40 -4.03
CA VAL A 453 -14.25 -10.11 -4.41
C VAL A 453 -13.03 -9.53 -3.71
N LYS A 454 -13.07 -8.28 -3.23
CA LYS A 454 -11.95 -7.67 -2.51
C LYS A 454 -11.88 -8.18 -1.06
N PRO A 455 -10.68 -8.30 -0.47
CA PRO A 455 -9.35 -8.05 -1.06
C PRO A 455 -8.79 -9.19 -1.94
N LEU A 456 -9.46 -10.34 -2.04
CA LEU A 456 -8.92 -11.57 -2.62
C LEU A 456 -8.75 -11.54 -4.15
N GLY A 457 -9.67 -10.91 -4.86
CA GLY A 457 -9.68 -10.77 -6.32
C GLY A 457 -8.92 -9.54 -6.81
N PHE A 458 -7.86 -9.12 -6.11
CA PHE A 458 -6.96 -8.10 -6.65
C PHE A 458 -6.23 -8.70 -7.85
N VAL A 459 -6.55 -8.17 -9.04
CA VAL A 459 -5.96 -8.56 -10.32
C VAL A 459 -4.99 -7.44 -10.68
N PHE A 460 -3.76 -7.83 -10.98
CA PHE A 460 -2.61 -6.97 -11.26
C PHE A 460 -2.84 -5.96 -12.38
#